data_AF-A0A7C1MHY2-F1
#
_entry.id   AF-A0A7C1MHY2-F1
#
_cell.length_a   1.000
_cell.length_b   1.000
_cell.length_c   1.000
_cell.angle_alpha   90.00
_cell.angle_beta   90.00
_cell.angle_gamma   90.00
#
_symmetry.space_group_name_H-M   'P 1'
#
loop_
_entity.id
_entity.type
_entity.pdbx_description
1 polymer ?
#
loop_
_entity_poly.entity_id
_entity_poly.type
_entity_poly.pdbx_seq_one_letter_code
_entity_poly.pdbx_strand_id
1 'polypeptide(L)' 'MKKKDKLYRVVTFLDREELDFVDGLVKDIYFEYGIKIPRAKLLEEIVEALKHRGSKNKESIEQELVRMFIEKGE' A
#
# COMPACT_ATOMS: atom_id res chain seq x y z
N MET A 1 -25.79 -12.63 -17.98
CA MET A 1 -25.93 -11.61 -16.91
C MET A 1 -24.55 -11.02 -16.62
N LYS A 2 -24.31 -9.72 -16.88
CA LYS A 2 -23.06 -9.07 -16.45
C LYS A 2 -23.10 -8.94 -14.92
N LYS A 3 -22.16 -9.58 -14.21
CA LYS A 3 -21.96 -9.33 -12.78
C LYS A 3 -21.66 -7.84 -12.62
N LYS A 4 -22.52 -7.10 -11.91
CA LYS A 4 -22.19 -5.74 -11.48
C LYS A 4 -21.07 -5.87 -10.46
N ASP A 5 -19.88 -5.40 -10.80
CA ASP A 5 -18.79 -5.30 -9.83
C ASP A 5 -19.27 -4.45 -8.66
N LYS A 6 -19.33 -5.05 -7.47
CA LYS A 6 -19.65 -4.33 -6.25
C LYS A 6 -18.45 -3.46 -5.93
N LEU A 7 -18.59 -2.15 -6.13
CA LEU A 7 -17.61 -1.18 -5.66
C LEU A 7 -17.68 -1.14 -4.13
N TYR A 8 -16.68 -1.70 -3.46
CA TYR A 8 -16.53 -1.56 -2.01
C TYR A 8 -15.75 -0.28 -1.74
N ARG A 9 -16.37 0.67 -1.03
CA ARG A 9 -15.66 1.84 -0.50
C ARG A 9 -15.06 1.47 0.84
N VAL A 10 -13.73 1.42 0.92
CA VAL A 10 -13.00 1.24 2.17
C VAL A 10 -12.72 2.62 2.76
N VAL A 11 -13.01 2.77 4.05
CA VAL A 11 -12.65 3.96 4.84
C VAL A 11 -11.74 3.47 5.95
N THR A 12 -10.56 4.09 6.06
CA THR A 12 -9.61 3.82 7.13
C THR A 12 -9.27 5.12 7.85
N PHE A 13 -8.94 5.02 9.12
CA PHE A 13 -8.46 6.12 9.93
C PHE A 13 -6.98 5.88 10.19
N LEU A 14 -6.18 6.89 9.89
CA LEU A 14 -4.76 6.91 10.19
C LEU A 14 -4.51 8.01 11.21
N ASP A 15 -3.62 7.74 12.16
CA ASP A 15 -3.10 8.79 13.01
C ASP A 15 -2.10 9.68 12.24
N ARG A 16 -1.52 10.67 12.93
CA ARG A 16 -0.60 11.62 12.31
C ARG A 16 0.69 10.95 11.86
N GLU A 17 1.24 10.03 12.65
CA GLU A 17 2.51 9.35 12.36
C GLU A 17 2.36 8.43 11.15
N GLU A 18 1.28 7.64 11.12
CA GLU A 18 0.91 6.80 9.98
C GLU A 18 0.70 7.61 8.71
N LEU A 19 0.03 8.78 8.83
CA LEU A 19 -0.19 9.65 7.69
C LEU A 19 1.12 10.28 7.18
N ASP A 20 2.02 10.69 8.08
CA ASP A 20 3.34 11.22 7.72
C ASP A 20 4.19 10.17 7.00
N PHE A 21 4.13 8.92 7.45
CA PHE A 21 4.80 7.82 6.76
C PHE A 21 4.32 7.66 5.32
N VAL A 22 3.00 7.63 5.08
CA VAL A 22 2.44 7.51 3.73
C VAL A 22 2.80 8.73 2.87
N ASP A 23 2.75 9.95 3.45
CA ASP A 23 3.16 11.17 2.74
C ASP A 23 4.66 11.16 2.40
N GLY A 24 5.50 10.56 3.24
CA GLY A 24 6.92 10.31 2.98
C GLY A 24 7.13 9.47 1.72
N LEU A 25 6.50 8.29 1.67
CA LEU A 25 6.57 7.39 0.50
C LEU A 25 6.10 8.06 -0.80
N VAL A 26 5.01 8.83 -0.73
CA VAL A 26 4.51 9.58 -1.91
C VAL A 26 5.53 10.61 -2.39
N LYS A 27 6.21 11.31 -1.46
CA LYS A 27 7.26 12.27 -1.81
C LYS A 27 8.46 11.58 -2.42
N ASP A 28 8.91 10.47 -1.85
CA ASP A 28 10.06 9.72 -2.37
C ASP A 28 9.79 9.25 -3.80
N ILE A 29 8.62 8.67 -4.07
CA ILE A 29 8.20 8.29 -5.43
C ILE A 29 8.21 9.49 -6.38
N TYR A 30 7.72 10.65 -5.91
CA TYR A 30 7.71 11.86 -6.71
C TYR A 30 9.12 12.38 -7.01
N PHE A 31 10.02 12.37 -6.03
CA PHE A 31 11.39 12.85 -6.20
C PHE A 31 12.23 11.91 -7.05
N GLU A 32 12.05 10.59 -6.92
CA GLU A 32 12.84 9.60 -7.65
C GLU A 32 12.34 9.38 -9.07
N TYR A 33 11.02 9.32 -9.27
CA TYR A 33 10.41 8.96 -10.57
C TYR A 33 9.67 10.11 -11.25
N GLY A 34 9.49 11.26 -10.59
CA GLY A 34 8.68 12.37 -11.11
C GLY A 34 7.18 12.09 -11.12
N ILE A 35 6.73 10.99 -10.50
CA ILE A 35 5.34 10.52 -10.55
C ILE A 35 4.57 11.04 -9.34
N LYS A 36 3.48 11.78 -9.60
CA LYS A 36 2.57 12.21 -8.54
C LYS A 36 1.47 11.17 -8.33
N ILE A 37 1.49 10.48 -7.20
CA ILE A 37 0.51 9.44 -6.85
C ILE A 37 -0.37 9.87 -5.65
N PRO A 38 -1.70 9.73 -5.71
CA PRO A 38 -2.55 9.93 -4.55
C PRO A 38 -2.30 8.88 -3.46
N ARG A 39 -2.35 9.27 -2.18
CA ARG A 39 -2.21 8.36 -1.02
C ARG A 39 -3.05 7.08 -1.14
N ALA A 40 -4.33 7.23 -1.50
CA ALA A 40 -5.24 6.10 -1.67
C ALA A 40 -4.78 5.12 -2.78
N LYS A 41 -4.19 5.65 -3.86
CA LYS A 41 -3.66 4.83 -4.95
C LYS A 41 -2.40 4.09 -4.52
N LEU A 42 -1.50 4.74 -3.79
CA LEU A 42 -0.34 4.08 -3.20
C LEU A 42 -0.75 2.90 -2.30
N LEU A 43 -1.71 3.12 -1.40
CA LEU A 43 -2.23 2.06 -0.52
C LEU A 43 -2.89 0.93 -1.30
N GLU A 44 -3.64 1.24 -2.36
CA GLU A 44 -4.22 0.24 -3.26
C GLU A 44 -3.13 -0.63 -3.90
N GLU A 45 -2.08 -0.03 -4.45
CA GLU A 45 -0.98 -0.77 -5.09
C GLU A 45 -0.22 -1.64 -4.07
N ILE A 46 -0.01 -1.17 -2.84
CA ILE A 46 0.61 -1.96 -1.76
C ILE A 46 -0.25 -3.19 -1.44
N VAL A 47 -1.56 -3.00 -1.26
CA VAL A 47 -2.49 -4.11 -1.00
C VAL A 47 -2.50 -5.11 -2.15
N GLU A 48 -2.47 -4.63 -3.38
CA GLU A 48 -2.48 -5.50 -4.55
C GLU A 48 -1.17 -6.26 -4.70
N ALA A 49 -0.02 -5.63 -4.42
CA ALA A 49 1.27 -6.33 -4.37
C ALA A 49 1.27 -7.45 -3.32
N LEU A 50 0.69 -7.21 -2.14
CA LEU A 50 0.57 -8.21 -1.07
C LEU A 50 -0.35 -9.38 -1.44
N LYS A 51 -1.47 -9.10 -2.12
CA LYS A 51 -2.38 -10.15 -2.63
C LYS A 51 -1.69 -11.04 -3.66
N HIS A 52 -0.92 -10.47 -4.59
CA HIS A 52 -0.20 -11.26 -5.60
C HIS A 52 0.84 -12.19 -4.99
N ARG A 53 1.40 -11.84 -3.83
CA ARG A 53 2.34 -12.69 -3.06
C ARG A 53 1.66 -13.83 -2.29
N GLY A 54 0.33 -13.92 -2.34
CA GLY A 54 -0.42 -15.01 -1.72
C GLY A 54 -0.55 -14.90 -0.20
N SER A 55 -0.36 -13.71 0.36
CA SER A 55 -0.58 -13.46 1.79
C SER A 55 -2.06 -13.59 2.13
N LYS A 56 -2.41 -14.52 3.02
CA LYS A 56 -3.80 -14.92 3.31
C LYS A 56 -4.25 -14.59 4.73
N ASN A 57 -3.30 -14.34 5.64
CA ASN A 57 -3.58 -14.03 7.04
C ASN A 57 -2.74 -12.84 7.50
N LYS A 58 -3.13 -12.25 8.62
CA LYS A 58 -2.49 -11.04 9.17
C LYS A 58 -0.99 -11.22 9.37
N GLU A 59 -0.56 -12.34 9.95
CA GLU A 59 0.85 -12.65 10.21
C GLU A 59 1.67 -12.71 8.91
N SER A 60 1.16 -13.35 7.86
CA SER A 60 1.81 -13.40 6.55
C SER A 60 1.93 -12.02 5.91
N ILE A 61 0.90 -11.18 6.06
CA ILE A 61 0.90 -9.81 5.53
C ILE A 61 1.97 -8.97 6.26
N GLU A 62 2.04 -9.07 7.58
CA GLU A 62 3.03 -8.35 8.39
C GLU A 62 4.47 -8.77 8.01
N GLN A 63 4.73 -10.06 7.87
CA GLN A 63 6.04 -10.56 7.42
C GLN A 63 6.40 -10.04 6.02
N GLU A 64 5.45 -10.03 5.10
CA GLU A 64 5.71 -9.62 3.73
C GLU A 64 5.92 -8.10 3.61
N LEU A 65 5.21 -7.31 4.43
CA LEU A 65 5.46 -5.87 4.59
C LEU A 65 6.88 -5.60 5.13
N VAL A 66 7.29 -6.32 6.17
CA VAL A 66 8.66 -6.21 6.71
C VAL A 66 9.69 -6.49 5.62
N ARG A 67 9.52 -7.54 4.83
CA ARG A 67 10.41 -7.84 3.70
C ARG A 67 10.45 -6.73 2.65
N MET A 68 9.30 -6.16 2.32
CA MET A 68 9.20 -5.10 1.31
C MET A 68 9.93 -3.81 1.71
N PHE A 69 9.91 -3.46 3.00
CA PHE A 69 10.42 -2.17 3.49
C PHE A 69 11.77 -2.25 4.23
N ILE A 70 12.17 -3.42 4.74
CA ILE A 70 13.38 -3.58 5.57
C ILE A 70 14.51 -4.33 4.85
N GLU A 71 14.21 -5.31 3.99
CA GLU A 71 15.26 -6.20 3.40
C GLU A 71 15.96 -5.64 2.15
N LYS A 72 15.70 -4.40 1.73
CA LYS A 72 16.48 -3.71 0.66
C LYS A 72 17.56 -2.76 1.20
N GLY A 73 17.94 -2.93 2.46
CA GLY A 73 18.98 -2.16 3.13
C GLY A 73 20.36 -2.81 3.15
N GLU A 74 20.73 -3.59 2.13
CA GLU A 74 22.10 -4.04 1.85
C GLU A 74 22.53 -3.68 0.43
#